data_AF-A0A0S3RUI5-F1
#
_entry.id   AF-A0A0S3RUI5-F1
#
_cell.length_a   1.000
_cell.length_b   1.000
_cell.length_c   1.000
_cell.angle_alpha   90.00
_cell.angle_beta   90.00
_cell.angle_gamma   90.00
#
_symmetry.space_group_name_H-M   'P 1'
#
loop_
_entity.id
_entity.type
_entity.pdbx_description
1 polymer ?
#
loop_
_entity_poly.entity_id
_entity_poly.type
_entity_poly.pdbx_seq_one_letter_code
_entity_poly.pdbx_strand_id
1 'polypeptide(L)'
;MLLVTTGYKTATILFNKMHFCIFRAPMSFFDSTPSGRVLSRASTDQSAVDTVIPYQMASLAFSVIQLLGIITVMSQVAWQVFIVFIPVIAVGIWYQQYYVPSARELSRLIGVCKAPVIQHLAETISGTSTIRSYDQQSRFRETNMKLTDGYTRPKFSVSGAIEWLRFRLDMLSAITFAFSLLVLISIPPGIIDPGM
;
A
#
# COMPACT_ATOMS: atom_id res chain seq x y z
N MET A 1 -21.35 -2.86 -7.35
CA MET A 1 -22.34 -3.32 -6.35
C MET A 1 -21.87 -4.58 -5.62
N LEU A 2 -21.60 -5.70 -6.32
CA LEU A 2 -21.21 -6.98 -5.67
C LEU A 2 -19.98 -6.89 -4.74
N LEU A 3 -18.91 -6.20 -5.17
CA LEU A 3 -17.68 -6.10 -4.39
C LEU A 3 -17.88 -5.31 -3.08
N VAL A 4 -18.71 -4.27 -3.13
CA VAL A 4 -19.10 -3.45 -1.97
C VAL A 4 -19.97 -4.26 -1.00
N THR A 5 -20.96 -4.99 -1.51
CA THR A 5 -21.82 -5.84 -0.66
C THR A 5 -21.05 -6.97 0.01
N THR A 6 -20.11 -7.59 -0.70
CA THR A 6 -19.26 -8.64 -0.15
C THR A 6 -18.26 -8.08 0.87
N GLY A 7 -17.67 -6.91 0.59
CA GLY A 7 -16.80 -6.20 1.53
C GLY A 7 -17.53 -5.87 2.83
N TYR A 8 -18.70 -5.24 2.75
CA TYR A 8 -19.55 -4.91 3.90
C TYR A 8 -19.95 -6.16 4.71
N LYS A 9 -20.40 -7.22 4.04
CA LYS A 9 -20.80 -8.47 4.71
C LYS A 9 -19.62 -9.12 5.43
N THR A 10 -18.45 -9.16 4.80
CA THR A 10 -17.23 -9.73 5.38
C THR A 10 -16.78 -8.93 6.60
N ALA A 11 -16.77 -7.61 6.49
CA ALA A 11 -16.43 -6.71 7.58
C ALA A 11 -17.37 -6.88 8.78
N THR A 12 -18.68 -7.01 8.54
CA THR A 12 -19.69 -7.24 9.58
C THR A 12 -19.51 -8.60 10.27
N ILE A 13 -19.20 -9.65 9.51
CA ILE A 13 -18.92 -10.98 10.08
C ILE A 13 -17.66 -10.92 10.97
N LEU A 14 -16.61 -10.25 10.50
CA LEU A 14 -15.37 -10.11 11.26
C LEU A 14 -15.59 -9.33 12.56
N PHE A 15 -16.34 -8.23 12.49
CA PHE A 15 -16.72 -7.42 13.65
C PHE A 15 -17.51 -8.24 14.68
N ASN A 16 -18.58 -8.93 14.25
CA ASN A 16 -19.40 -9.75 15.13
C ASN A 16 -18.59 -10.87 15.80
N LYS A 17 -17.68 -11.51 15.05
CA LYS A 17 -16.80 -12.55 15.59
C LYS A 17 -15.84 -11.99 16.63
N MET A 18 -15.21 -10.85 16.33
CA MET A 18 -14.32 -10.16 17.27
C MET A 18 -15.07 -9.76 18.54
N HIS A 19 -16.25 -9.14 18.40
CA HIS A 19 -17.11 -8.75 19.52
C HIS A 19 -17.44 -9.95 20.41
N PHE A 20 -17.92 -11.04 19.83
CA PHE A 20 -18.26 -12.25 20.58
C PHE A 20 -17.05 -12.88 21.30
N CYS A 21 -15.86 -12.87 20.67
CA CYS A 21 -14.63 -13.33 21.31
C CYS A 21 -14.22 -12.44 22.50
N ILE A 22 -14.38 -11.13 22.40
CA ILE A 22 -14.05 -10.20 23.49
C ILE A 22 -14.97 -10.45 24.70
N PHE A 23 -16.29 -10.61 24.48
CA PHE A 23 -17.23 -10.87 25.57
C PHE A 23 -17.02 -12.23 26.26
N ARG A 24 -16.44 -13.21 25.57
CA ARG A 24 -16.11 -14.54 26.12
C ARG A 24 -14.67 -14.63 26.64
N ALA A 25 -13.90 -13.55 26.59
CA ALA A 25 -12.53 -13.57 27.06
C ALA A 25 -12.47 -13.61 28.60
N PRO A 26 -11.52 -14.37 29.19
CA PRO A 26 -11.34 -14.40 30.64
C PRO A 26 -10.82 -13.06 31.16
N MET A 27 -11.04 -12.78 32.46
CA MET A 27 -10.58 -11.52 33.07
C MET A 27 -9.06 -11.29 32.91
N SER A 28 -8.26 -12.37 32.93
CA SER A 28 -6.81 -12.32 32.72
C SER A 28 -6.40 -11.67 31.40
N PHE A 29 -7.23 -11.75 30.35
CA PHE A 29 -7.00 -11.07 29.08
C PHE A 29 -7.09 -9.56 29.23
N PHE A 30 -8.07 -9.07 30.00
CA PHE A 30 -8.28 -7.64 30.25
C PHE A 30 -7.25 -7.07 31.22
N ASP A 31 -6.75 -7.87 32.15
CA ASP A 31 -5.66 -7.46 33.04
C ASP A 31 -4.31 -7.36 32.30
N SER A 32 -4.07 -8.26 31.34
CA SER A 32 -2.82 -8.30 30.56
C SER A 32 -2.81 -7.35 29.36
N THR A 33 -3.99 -6.96 28.86
CA THR A 33 -4.14 -6.18 27.63
C THR A 33 -4.73 -4.80 27.94
N PRO A 34 -4.01 -3.71 27.67
CA PRO A 34 -4.54 -2.38 27.94
C PRO A 34 -5.80 -2.11 27.11
N SER A 35 -6.83 -1.55 27.74
CA SER A 35 -8.13 -1.24 27.12
C SER A 35 -7.99 -0.39 25.85
N GLY A 36 -7.03 0.53 25.81
CA GLY A 36 -6.73 1.33 24.61
C GLY A 36 -6.30 0.51 23.40
N ARG A 37 -5.63 -0.64 23.60
CA ARG A 37 -5.26 -1.55 22.49
C ARG A 37 -6.49 -2.26 21.94
N VAL A 38 -7.40 -2.72 22.81
CA VAL A 38 -8.68 -3.34 22.41
C VAL A 38 -9.53 -2.34 21.64
N LEU A 39 -9.64 -1.10 22.14
CA LEU A 39 -10.36 -0.02 21.46
C LEU A 39 -9.77 0.31 20.10
N SER A 40 -8.44 0.38 19.97
CA SER A 40 -7.78 0.64 18.69
C SER A 40 -8.06 -0.47 17.67
N ARG A 41 -8.10 -1.74 18.08
CA ARG A 41 -8.50 -2.86 17.21
C ARG A 41 -9.96 -2.75 16.78
N ALA A 42 -10.86 -2.48 17.72
CA ALA A 42 -12.29 -2.40 17.44
C ALA A 42 -12.70 -1.15 16.63
N SER A 43 -11.90 -0.08 16.68
CA SER A 43 -12.16 1.18 15.98
C SER A 43 -11.28 1.34 14.75
N THR A 44 -9.97 1.53 14.93
CA THR A 44 -9.03 1.88 13.86
C THR A 44 -8.87 0.75 12.85
N ASP A 45 -8.62 -0.47 13.34
CA ASP A 45 -8.40 -1.61 12.45
C ASP A 45 -9.71 -2.04 11.78
N GLN A 46 -10.84 -1.99 12.51
CA GLN A 46 -12.15 -2.23 11.91
C GLN A 46 -12.47 -1.22 10.82
N SER A 47 -12.22 0.08 11.06
CA SER A 47 -12.40 1.12 10.04
C SER A 47 -11.58 0.87 8.78
N ALA A 48 -10.36 0.35 8.92
CA ALA A 48 -9.54 -0.05 7.78
C ALA A 48 -10.14 -1.24 7.01
N VAL A 49 -10.72 -2.22 7.71
CA VAL A 49 -11.44 -3.34 7.08
C VAL A 49 -12.73 -2.89 6.39
N ASP A 50 -13.41 -1.89 6.95
CA ASP A 50 -14.68 -1.37 6.41
C ASP A 50 -14.47 -0.54 5.15
N THR A 51 -13.40 0.26 5.10
CA THR A 51 -13.22 1.30 4.07
C THR A 51 -12.01 1.06 3.16
N VAL A 52 -10.84 0.81 3.75
CA VAL A 52 -9.57 0.76 3.01
C VAL A 52 -9.45 -0.55 2.23
N ILE A 53 -9.71 -1.70 2.86
CA ILE A 53 -9.58 -3.01 2.20
C ILE A 53 -10.53 -3.14 0.99
N PRO A 54 -11.84 -2.83 1.08
CA PRO A 54 -12.74 -2.96 -0.06
C PRO A 54 -12.36 -2.02 -1.20
N TYR A 55 -11.91 -0.80 -0.90
CA TYR A 55 -11.44 0.15 -1.90
C TYR A 55 -10.21 -0.38 -2.65
N GLN A 56 -9.21 -0.89 -1.94
CA GLN A 56 -7.99 -1.45 -2.55
C GLN A 56 -8.30 -2.71 -3.37
N MET A 57 -9.19 -3.58 -2.88
CA MET A 57 -9.64 -4.75 -3.63
C MET A 57 -10.41 -4.37 -4.90
N ALA A 58 -11.25 -3.34 -4.84
CA ALA A 58 -11.95 -2.83 -6.02
C ALA A 58 -10.98 -2.27 -7.06
N SER A 59 -9.99 -1.48 -6.62
CA SER A 59 -8.95 -0.92 -7.49
C SER A 59 -8.11 -2.02 -8.17
N LEU A 60 -7.70 -3.04 -7.40
CA LEU A 60 -7.00 -4.20 -7.94
C LEU A 60 -7.85 -4.99 -8.95
N ALA A 61 -9.11 -5.26 -8.63
CA ALA A 61 -10.02 -5.97 -9.53
C ALA A 61 -10.22 -5.20 -10.83
N PHE A 62 -10.44 -3.89 -10.75
CA PHE A 62 -10.58 -3.03 -11.92
C PHE A 62 -9.31 -3.05 -12.79
N SER A 63 -8.13 -2.93 -12.16
CA SER A 63 -6.85 -2.96 -12.85
C SER A 63 -6.59 -4.29 -13.56
N VAL A 64 -6.92 -5.43 -12.92
CA VAL A 64 -6.79 -6.77 -13.52
C VAL A 64 -7.76 -6.95 -14.69
N ILE A 65 -9.02 -6.53 -14.54
CA ILE A 65 -10.02 -6.61 -15.62
C ILE A 65 -9.58 -5.73 -16.80
N GLN A 66 -9.09 -4.52 -16.53
CA GLN A 66 -8.60 -3.61 -17.56
C GLN A 66 -7.39 -4.21 -18.29
N LEU A 67 -6.43 -4.79 -17.57
CA LEU A 67 -5.27 -5.46 -18.16
C LEU A 67 -5.71 -6.62 -19.07
N LEU A 68 -6.60 -7.49 -18.60
CA LEU A 68 -7.14 -8.62 -19.38
C LEU A 68 -7.92 -8.12 -20.60
N GLY A 69 -8.69 -7.04 -20.46
CA GLY A 69 -9.42 -6.42 -21.56
C GLY A 69 -8.47 -5.90 -22.64
N ILE A 70 -7.41 -5.19 -22.27
CA ILE A 70 -6.37 -4.72 -23.19
C ILE A 70 -5.73 -5.90 -23.92
N ILE A 71 -5.33 -6.95 -23.20
CA ILE A 71 -4.73 -8.15 -23.80
C ILE A 71 -5.69 -8.83 -24.78
N THR A 72 -6.97 -8.94 -24.42
CA THR A 72 -7.99 -9.58 -25.27
C THR A 72 -8.24 -8.81 -26.55
N VAL A 73 -8.39 -7.49 -26.48
CA VAL A 73 -8.58 -6.63 -27.66
C VAL A 73 -7.34 -6.66 -28.56
N MET A 74 -6.15 -6.53 -27.97
CA MET A 74 -4.88 -6.55 -28.73
C MET A 74 -4.64 -7.90 -29.41
N SER A 75 -5.05 -9.00 -28.77
CA SER A 75 -5.00 -10.34 -29.34
C SER A 75 -5.82 -10.49 -30.63
N GLN A 76 -6.93 -9.77 -30.78
CA GLN A 76 -7.79 -9.86 -31.97
C GLN A 76 -7.19 -9.10 -33.16
N VAL A 77 -6.52 -7.98 -32.89
CA VAL A 77 -5.93 -7.12 -33.91
C VAL A 77 -4.59 -7.68 -34.40
N ALA A 78 -3.72 -8.14 -33.49
CA ALA A 78 -2.39 -8.62 -33.84
C ALA A 78 -1.91 -9.68 -32.84
N TRP A 79 -1.95 -10.95 -33.24
CA TRP A 79 -1.50 -12.06 -32.38
C TRP A 79 -0.01 -11.95 -32.00
N GLN A 80 0.80 -11.28 -32.83
CA GLN A 80 2.23 -11.04 -32.63
C GLN A 80 2.54 -10.23 -31.37
N VAL A 81 1.58 -9.44 -30.85
CA VAL A 81 1.76 -8.62 -29.65
C VAL A 81 1.95 -9.48 -28.39
N PHE A 82 1.48 -10.75 -28.38
CA PHE A 82 1.75 -11.68 -27.27
C PHE A 82 3.24 -11.92 -27.03
N ILE A 83 4.05 -11.92 -28.09
CA ILE A 83 5.50 -12.11 -28.01
C ILE A 83 6.13 -10.98 -27.18
N VAL A 84 5.56 -9.78 -27.22
CA VAL A 84 6.01 -8.62 -26.44
C VAL A 84 5.48 -8.68 -25.00
N PHE A 85 4.24 -9.13 -24.78
CA PHE A 85 3.66 -9.20 -23.44
C PHE A 85 4.34 -10.23 -22.52
N ILE A 86 4.77 -11.38 -23.06
CA ILE A 86 5.43 -12.43 -22.27
C ILE A 86 6.68 -11.91 -21.51
N PRO A 87 7.69 -11.30 -22.16
CA PRO A 87 8.86 -10.77 -21.45
C PRO A 87 8.50 -9.61 -20.52
N VAL A 88 7.51 -8.78 -20.87
CA VAL A 88 7.04 -7.68 -20.02
C VAL A 88 6.47 -8.19 -18.71
N ILE A 89 5.60 -9.20 -18.77
CA ILE A 89 5.01 -9.82 -17.58
C ILE A 89 6.09 -10.51 -16.76
N ALA A 90 7.02 -11.23 -17.40
CA ALA A 90 8.12 -11.89 -16.70
C ALA A 90 9.00 -10.90 -15.92
N VAL A 91 9.41 -9.80 -16.55
CA VAL A 91 10.19 -8.74 -15.90
C VAL A 91 9.37 -8.03 -14.81
N GLY A 92 8.07 -7.81 -15.03
CA GLY A 92 7.16 -7.27 -14.03
C GLY A 92 7.08 -8.13 -12.77
N ILE A 93 6.92 -9.46 -12.93
CA ILE A 93 6.91 -10.41 -11.80
C ILE A 93 8.26 -10.38 -11.07
N TRP A 94 9.37 -10.33 -11.80
CA TRP A 94 10.70 -10.25 -11.21
C TRP A 94 10.88 -8.98 -10.36
N TYR A 95 10.48 -7.82 -10.88
CA TYR A 95 10.49 -6.57 -10.11
C TYR A 95 9.59 -6.63 -8.88
N GLN A 96 8.39 -7.22 -9.01
CA GLN A 96 7.47 -7.39 -7.89
C GLN A 96 8.10 -8.25 -6.78
N GLN A 97 8.72 -9.38 -7.14
CA GLN A 97 9.38 -10.27 -6.18
C GLN A 97 10.56 -9.61 -5.46
N TYR A 98 11.29 -8.72 -6.13
CA TYR A 98 12.38 -7.97 -5.53
C TYR A 98 11.90 -6.82 -4.62
N TYR A 99 10.88 -6.09 -5.07
CA TYR A 99 10.39 -4.89 -4.39
C TYR A 99 9.56 -5.23 -3.13
N VAL A 100 8.66 -6.22 -3.19
CA VAL A 100 7.69 -6.51 -2.12
C VAL A 100 8.36 -6.84 -0.77
N PRO A 101 9.39 -7.71 -0.69
CA PRO A 101 10.09 -7.99 0.57
C PRO A 101 10.74 -6.73 1.16
N SER A 102 11.41 -5.95 0.31
CA SER A 102 12.09 -4.71 0.70
C SER A 102 11.09 -3.66 1.21
N ALA A 103 9.99 -3.46 0.49
CA ALA A 103 8.94 -2.52 0.87
C ALA A 103 8.24 -2.91 2.18
N ARG A 104 8.08 -4.22 2.44
CA ARG A 104 7.51 -4.74 3.69
C ARG A 104 8.40 -4.44 4.89
N GLU A 105 9.70 -4.71 4.80
CA GLU A 105 10.63 -4.39 5.89
C GLU A 105 10.72 -2.88 6.13
N LEU A 106 10.71 -2.09 5.06
CA LEU A 106 10.74 -0.63 5.17
C LEU A 106 9.45 -0.08 5.81
N SER A 107 8.29 -0.65 5.48
CA SER A 107 7.01 -0.33 6.13
C SER A 107 7.02 -0.71 7.61
N ARG A 108 7.64 -1.85 7.97
CA ARG A 108 7.82 -2.27 9.37
C ARG A 108 8.69 -1.28 10.14
N LEU A 109 9.79 -0.84 9.54
CA LEU A 109 10.69 0.16 10.13
C LEU A 109 9.97 1.49 10.38
N ILE A 110 9.18 1.98 9.43
CA ILE A 110 8.33 3.18 9.60
C ILE A 110 7.38 3.01 10.78
N GLY A 111 6.74 1.85 10.91
CA GLY A 111 5.83 1.55 12.02
C GLY A 111 6.54 1.68 13.38
N VAL A 112 7.75 1.12 13.51
CA VAL A 112 8.56 1.19 14.73
C VAL A 112 9.01 2.62 15.02
N CYS A 113 9.45 3.38 14.03
CA CYS A 113 9.90 4.78 14.22
C CYS A 113 8.75 5.75 14.51
N LYS A 114 7.52 5.47 14.07
CA LYS A 114 6.35 6.32 14.29
C LYS A 114 5.86 6.29 15.74
N ALA A 115 5.91 5.14 16.40
CA ALA A 115 5.42 4.94 17.77
C ALA A 115 6.05 5.90 18.81
N PRO A 116 7.39 6.03 18.92
CA PRO A 116 8.01 6.92 19.91
C PRO A 116 7.70 8.40 19.66
N VAL A 117 7.49 8.82 18.40
CA VAL A 117 7.08 10.20 18.07
C VAL A 117 5.71 10.51 18.68
N ILE A 118 4.73 9.61 18.49
CA ILE A 118 3.37 9.79 19.04
C ILE A 118 3.41 9.77 20.57
N GLN A 119 4.19 8.86 21.16
CA GLN A 119 4.34 8.77 22.61
C GLN A 119 4.93 10.06 23.20
N HIS A 120 6.02 10.57 22.64
CA HIS A 120 6.66 11.81 23.11
C HIS A 120 5.71 13.02 22.98
N LEU A 121 4.91 13.09 21.92
CA LEU A 121 3.87 14.12 21.77
C LEU A 121 2.79 14.00 22.84
N ALA A 122 2.31 12.78 23.13
CA ALA A 122 1.32 12.56 24.18
C ALA A 122 1.85 12.96 25.57
N GLU A 123 3.10 12.60 25.88
CA GLU A 123 3.79 13.00 27.11
C GLU A 123 3.96 14.52 27.21
N THR A 124 4.35 15.16 26.12
CA THR A 124 4.49 16.62 26.06
C THR A 124 3.15 17.32 26.30
N ILE A 125 2.06 16.86 25.70
CA ILE A 125 0.72 17.43 25.87
C ILE A 125 0.25 17.26 27.32
N SER A 126 0.40 16.05 27.89
CA SER A 126 0.00 15.79 29.27
C SER A 126 0.85 16.54 30.30
N GLY A 127 2.14 16.76 30.02
CA GLY A 127 3.10 17.40 30.93
C GLY A 127 3.38 18.88 30.63
N THR A 128 2.59 19.53 29.79
CA THR A 128 2.91 20.89 29.28
C THR A 128 3.09 21.92 30.42
N SER A 129 2.27 21.88 31.47
CA SER A 129 2.38 22.79 32.61
C SER A 129 3.71 22.64 33.34
N THR A 130 4.11 21.40 33.61
CA THR A 130 5.38 21.05 34.27
C THR A 130 6.59 21.41 33.41
N ILE A 131 6.54 21.13 32.10
CA ILE A 131 7.64 21.47 31.18
C ILE A 131 7.87 22.98 31.15
N ARG A 132 6.79 23.77 31.16
CA ARG A 132 6.86 25.23 31.19
C ARG A 132 7.34 25.77 32.53
N SER A 133 6.91 25.19 33.65
CA SER A 133 7.32 25.66 34.99
C SER A 133 8.81 25.43 35.27
N TYR A 134 9.42 24.39 34.68
CA TYR A 134 10.85 24.08 34.80
C TYR A 134 11.71 24.61 33.64
N ASP A 135 11.12 25.39 32.74
CA ASP A 135 11.78 25.94 31.55
C ASP A 135 12.53 24.89 30.68
N GLN A 136 12.00 23.66 30.61
CA GLN A 136 12.62 22.54 29.88
C GLN A 136 12.15 22.41 28.42
N GLN A 137 11.58 23.48 27.86
CA GLN A 137 10.96 23.47 26.53
C GLN A 137 11.98 23.15 25.42
N SER A 138 13.20 23.70 25.53
CA SER A 138 14.29 23.49 24.56
C SER A 138 14.69 22.01 24.47
N ARG A 139 14.83 21.33 25.62
CA ARG A 139 15.18 19.91 25.72
C ARG A 139 14.14 19.01 25.05
N PHE A 140 12.85 19.25 25.33
CA PHE A 140 11.75 18.52 24.71
C PHE A 140 11.66 18.81 23.20
N ARG A 141 11.93 20.04 22.77
CA ARG A 141 11.98 20.41 21.35
C ARG A 141 13.09 19.67 20.61
N GLU A 142 14.30 19.62 21.17
CA GLU A 142 15.44 18.91 20.56
C GLU A 142 15.16 17.41 20.46
N THR A 143 14.59 16.82 21.52
CA THR A 143 14.19 15.41 21.53
C THR A 143 13.14 15.12 20.45
N ASN A 144 12.12 15.98 20.33
CA ASN A 144 11.11 15.86 19.28
C ASN A 144 11.72 15.97 17.87
N MET A 145 12.66 16.90 17.66
CA MET A 145 13.39 17.01 16.39
C MET A 145 14.15 15.72 16.08
N LYS A 146 14.92 15.16 17.03
CA LYS A 146 15.66 13.90 16.84
C LYS A 146 14.74 12.72 16.49
N LEU A 147 13.61 12.58 17.18
CA LEU A 147 12.62 11.53 16.91
C LEU A 147 11.96 11.71 15.53
N THR A 148 11.61 12.94 15.17
CA THR A 148 11.03 13.26 13.86
C THR A 148 12.01 13.00 12.73
N ASP A 149 13.28 13.34 12.91
CA ASP A 149 14.36 13.05 11.96
C ASP A 149 14.53 11.54 11.78
N GLY A 150 14.53 10.78 12.88
CA GLY A 150 14.58 9.33 12.87
C GLY A 150 13.41 8.67 12.13
N TYR A 151 12.21 9.25 12.19
CA TYR A 151 11.04 8.79 11.43
C TYR A 151 11.07 9.23 9.96
N THR A 152 11.57 10.42 9.67
CA THR A 152 11.56 11.00 8.32
C THR A 152 12.55 10.28 7.40
N ARG A 153 13.69 9.82 7.92
CA ARG A 153 14.70 9.08 7.14
C ARG A 153 14.15 7.80 6.48
N PRO A 154 13.57 6.81 7.22
CA PRO A 154 12.92 5.64 6.61
C PRO A 154 11.79 6.02 5.64
N LYS A 155 11.02 7.06 5.96
CA LYS A 155 9.93 7.54 5.11
C LYS A 155 10.46 8.03 3.76
N PHE A 156 11.56 8.77 3.76
CA PHE A 156 12.24 9.21 2.55
C PHE A 156 12.76 8.01 1.73
N SER A 157 13.35 7.01 2.39
CA SER A 157 13.78 5.78 1.73
C SER A 157 12.61 5.03 1.06
N VAL A 158 11.42 4.99 1.67
CA VAL A 158 10.22 4.41 1.03
C VAL A 158 9.85 5.18 -0.23
N SER A 159 9.81 6.51 -0.17
CA SER A 159 9.52 7.33 -1.33
C SER A 159 10.53 7.08 -2.46
N GLY A 160 11.83 7.02 -2.13
CA GLY A 160 12.87 6.68 -3.10
C GLY A 160 12.72 5.29 -3.71
N ALA A 161 12.36 4.28 -2.90
CA ALA A 161 12.14 2.91 -3.38
C ALA A 161 10.92 2.81 -4.32
N ILE A 162 9.83 3.52 -4.01
CA ILE A 162 8.65 3.60 -4.89
C ILE A 162 9.04 4.24 -6.22
N GLU A 163 9.76 5.36 -6.18
CA GLU A 163 10.15 6.09 -7.38
C GLU A 163 11.12 5.30 -8.25
N TRP A 164 12.06 4.59 -7.63
CA TRP A 164 12.94 3.67 -8.33
C TRP A 164 12.17 2.60 -9.11
N LEU A 165 11.13 2.00 -8.51
CA LEU A 165 10.29 1.02 -9.19
C LEU A 165 9.50 1.66 -10.34
N ARG A 166 8.88 2.83 -10.10
CA ARG A 166 8.14 3.56 -11.14
C ARG A 166 9.01 3.87 -12.34
N PHE A 167 10.19 4.44 -12.11
CA PHE A 167 11.13 4.76 -13.18
C PHE A 167 11.50 3.53 -14.02
N ARG A 168 11.73 2.37 -13.38
CA ARG A 168 12.03 1.12 -14.09
C ARG A 168 10.84 0.60 -14.90
N LEU A 169 9.63 0.71 -14.39
CA LEU A 169 8.40 0.33 -15.09
C LEU A 169 8.11 1.26 -16.27
N ASP A 170 8.34 2.57 -16.12
CA ASP A 170 8.19 3.57 -17.20
C ASP A 170 9.24 3.38 -18.29
N MET A 171 10.48 3.07 -17.93
CA MET A 171 11.51 2.73 -18.92
C MET A 171 11.11 1.47 -19.70
N LEU A 172 10.58 0.45 -19.02
CA LEU A 172 10.14 -0.79 -19.66
C LEU A 172 8.93 -0.53 -20.58
N SER A 173 7.96 0.28 -20.15
CA SER A 173 6.80 0.64 -20.98
C SER A 173 7.24 1.43 -22.22
N ALA A 174 8.15 2.40 -22.08
CA ALA A 174 8.69 3.15 -23.21
C ALA A 174 9.42 2.27 -24.24
N ILE A 175 10.22 1.29 -23.78
CA ILE A 175 10.90 0.33 -24.66
C ILE A 175 9.88 -0.53 -25.41
N THR A 176 8.85 -1.03 -24.71
CA THR A 176 7.82 -1.87 -25.34
C THR A 176 7.00 -1.09 -26.36
N PHE A 177 6.72 0.18 -26.09
CA PHE A 177 6.04 1.07 -27.02
C PHE A 177 6.89 1.33 -28.25
N ALA A 178 8.17 1.68 -28.09
CA ALA A 178 9.09 1.87 -29.20
C ALA A 178 9.22 0.60 -30.07
N PHE A 179 9.33 -0.57 -29.45
CA PHE A 179 9.37 -1.85 -30.17
C PHE A 179 8.08 -2.11 -30.93
N SER A 180 6.92 -1.85 -30.32
CA SER A 180 5.62 -2.02 -30.98
C SER A 180 5.46 -1.11 -32.21
N LEU A 181 5.97 0.13 -32.15
CA LEU A 181 5.97 1.05 -33.30
C LEU A 181 6.87 0.56 -34.43
N LEU A 182 8.07 0.05 -34.10
CA LEU A 182 8.99 -0.51 -35.11
C LEU A 182 8.37 -1.74 -35.80
N VAL A 183 7.70 -2.61 -35.04
CA VAL A 183 6.98 -3.76 -35.60
C VAL A 183 5.85 -3.29 -36.53
N LEU A 184 5.07 -2.28 -36.12
CA LEU A 184 3.99 -1.73 -36.93
C LEU A 184 4.50 -1.16 -38.26
N ILE A 185 5.60 -0.41 -38.24
CA ILE A 185 6.22 0.18 -39.44
C ILE A 185 6.84 -0.90 -40.35
N SER A 186 7.35 -1.98 -39.77
CA SER A 186 8.01 -3.06 -40.52
C SER A 186 7.03 -4.02 -41.20
N ILE A 187 5.74 -3.99 -40.86
CA ILE A 187 4.71 -4.82 -41.50
C ILE A 187 4.32 -4.16 -42.85
N PRO A 188 4.46 -4.87 -43.99
CA PRO A 188 4.15 -4.31 -45.30
C PRO A 188 2.67 -3.90 -45.41
N PRO A 189 2.36 -2.81 -46.11
CA PRO A 189 0.99 -2.33 -46.28
C PRO A 189 0.16 -3.39 -47.02
N GLY A 190 -0.86 -3.94 -46.35
CA GLY A 190 -1.78 -4.93 -46.93
C GLY A 190 -2.18 -6.10 -46.02
N ILE A 191 -1.59 -6.25 -44.82
CA ILE A 191 -1.94 -7.33 -43.87
C ILE A 191 -2.85 -6.85 -42.72
N ILE A 192 -2.88 -5.55 -42.43
CA ILE A 192 -3.74 -4.95 -41.40
C ILE A 192 -4.62 -3.89 -42.08
N ASP A 193 -5.93 -4.11 -42.05
CA ASP A 193 -6.93 -3.18 -42.59
C ASP A 193 -6.91 -1.90 -41.75
N PRO A 194 -6.68 -0.71 -42.32
CA PRO A 194 -6.51 0.54 -41.57
C PRO A 194 -7.82 1.10 -40.96
N GLY A 195 -8.90 0.32 -40.95
CA GLY A 195 -10.26 0.75 -40.61
C GLY A 195 -10.90 0.09 -39.39
N MET A 196 -10.18 -0.68 -38.58
CA MET A 196 -10.70 -1.30 -37.34
C MET A 196 -9.87 -0.91 -36.12
#